data_AF-A0A6C0CNR6-F1
#
_entry.id   AF-A0A6C0CNR6-F1
#
_cell.length_a   1.000
_cell.length_b   1.000
_cell.length_c   1.000
_cell.angle_alpha   90.00
_cell.angle_beta   90.00
_cell.angle_gamma   90.00
#
_symmetry.space_group_name_H-M   'P 1'
#
loop_
_entity.id
_entity.type
_entity.pdbx_description
1 polymer ?
#
loop_
_entity_poly.entity_id
_entity_poly.type
_entity_poly.pdbx_seq_one_letter_code
_entity_poly.pdbx_strand_id
1 'polypeptide(L)'
;MFNLGYEAVLDRVYTNCDISGNIIKYQGYNPLYSSLFENVKVDLNNISLNQQYRMNNLRQIVDIHQNIIEKDIFIKHSPLLDPIHFLIGKYQKEISKISILPSINNGLECLPKVCDINNASYIDNFFNYLSSQMLHHHDIINCIDYFGSNVVIEREFKYNVYDDIEYLEDSDQFLKTNNIYYHMETLQSNKIVSKNTQSNRPTIHIENENALMLDIIDDYDEESQLDSKTETVESIELDTDIVFETSDDSCSDSDNSEVSNSSDEEESENGDNNEEEDDSEEDDDSEEDDDKSEEDEDQDESEELYAYLYNFPVQMIALEKCDGTLDSLLENESLNEQQIGSAFIQIIFTLIIYQQAFSFTHNDLHTNNVLYKKTSKEYISYEYQGKHYKVPTFGRIFKIIDFGRGIYRFQNETFCSDSFAPGGDAHGQYNCEPYFNKSKARIEPNFSFDLCRLGCSLYDFVFDQDVPPAEKDMTEPQKTVHRWCHDDYGKNILYKRSGEERYPNFKLYKMISRTVHNHLPENQLEYPFFSQFLSNTEIPKDSIFIGNIPKYYSSQ
;
A
#
# COMPACT_ATOMS: atom_id res chain seq x y z
N MET A 1 24.67 17.01 10.17
CA MET A 1 23.60 16.36 10.93
C MET A 1 22.57 17.44 11.23
N PHE A 2 21.35 17.32 10.72
CA PHE A 2 20.26 18.18 11.17
C PHE A 2 19.93 17.80 12.62
N ASN A 3 19.64 18.80 13.46
CA ASN A 3 19.24 18.53 14.84
C ASN A 3 17.74 18.23 14.84
N LEU A 4 17.34 17.10 15.43
CA LEU A 4 15.93 16.82 15.67
C LEU A 4 15.36 17.94 16.55
N GLY A 5 14.46 18.73 15.98
CA GLY A 5 13.84 19.88 16.61
C GLY A 5 12.34 19.67 16.75
N TYR A 6 11.76 20.36 17.72
CA TYR A 6 10.32 20.44 17.90
C TYR A 6 9.91 21.92 17.99
N GLU A 7 8.66 22.20 17.67
CA GLU A 7 8.02 23.50 17.95
C GLU A 7 6.68 23.29 18.65
N ALA A 8 6.19 24.34 19.31
CA ALA A 8 4.87 24.32 19.93
C ALA A 8 3.78 24.38 18.85
N VAL A 9 2.80 23.48 18.95
CA VAL A 9 1.59 23.47 18.12
C VAL A 9 0.83 24.78 18.38
N LEU A 10 0.68 25.61 17.35
CA LEU A 10 -0.12 26.82 17.39
C LEU A 10 -1.51 26.51 16.81
N ASP A 11 -2.55 26.60 17.65
CA ASP A 11 -3.97 26.29 17.32
C ASP A 11 -4.46 26.83 15.97
N ARG A 12 -3.89 27.96 15.51
CA ARG A 12 -4.32 28.70 14.31
C ARG A 12 -4.01 28.01 12.97
N VAL A 13 -3.08 27.07 12.93
CA VAL A 13 -2.69 26.39 11.68
C VAL A 13 -3.63 25.22 11.38
N TYR A 14 -4.15 24.57 12.43
CA TYR A 14 -4.80 23.26 12.34
C TYR A 14 -6.34 23.34 12.21
N THR A 15 -6.96 24.47 12.55
CA THR A 15 -8.40 24.71 12.31
C THR A 15 -8.80 24.70 10.83
N ASN A 16 -7.84 24.71 9.90
CA ASN A 16 -8.07 24.64 8.46
C ASN A 16 -7.88 23.23 7.86
N CYS A 17 -7.52 22.21 8.67
CA CYS A 17 -7.40 20.83 8.19
C CYS A 17 -8.75 20.09 8.18
N ASP A 18 -9.71 20.50 9.02
CA ASP A 18 -11.07 19.95 9.03
C ASP A 18 -11.94 20.61 7.94
N ILE A 19 -11.59 20.35 6.67
CA ILE A 19 -12.27 20.95 5.51
C ILE A 19 -13.65 20.30 5.28
N SER A 20 -13.84 19.06 5.74
CA SER A 20 -15.06 18.26 5.57
C SER A 20 -15.97 18.16 6.81
N GLY A 21 -15.51 18.59 7.99
CA GLY A 21 -16.22 18.35 9.26
C GLY A 21 -16.13 16.88 9.73
N ASN A 22 -15.25 16.08 9.14
CA ASN A 22 -15.04 14.68 9.48
C ASN A 22 -14.18 14.50 10.75
N ILE A 23 -13.40 15.51 11.17
CA ILE A 23 -12.50 15.39 12.33
C ILE A 23 -13.24 15.70 13.63
N ILE A 24 -13.36 14.72 14.53
CA ILE A 24 -14.02 14.88 15.84
C ILE A 24 -13.05 15.40 16.90
N LYS A 25 -11.82 14.89 16.88
CA LYS A 25 -10.72 15.27 17.80
C LYS A 25 -9.41 15.22 17.04
N TYR A 26 -8.45 16.06 17.43
CA TYR A 26 -7.08 16.01 16.93
C TYR A 26 -6.09 16.34 18.05
N GLN A 27 -4.83 15.95 17.87
CA GLN A 27 -3.71 16.34 18.71
C GLN A 27 -2.38 16.33 17.93
N GLY A 28 -1.35 16.98 18.49
CA GLY A 28 0.02 16.89 17.98
C GLY A 28 0.83 15.71 18.54
N TYR A 29 0.43 15.16 19.70
CA TYR A 29 1.17 14.08 20.35
C TYR A 29 1.13 12.78 19.55
N ASN A 30 2.32 12.31 19.20
CA ASN A 30 2.58 10.96 18.73
C ASN A 30 3.41 10.22 19.80
N PRO A 31 3.03 9.01 20.25
CA PRO A 31 3.76 8.23 21.25
C PRO A 31 5.26 8.06 20.98
N LEU A 32 5.66 7.89 19.70
CA LEU A 32 7.04 7.77 19.26
C LEU A 32 7.89 8.98 19.69
N TYR A 33 7.30 10.17 19.80
CA TYR A 33 8.01 11.37 20.28
C TYR A 33 8.54 11.24 21.71
N SER A 34 7.96 10.35 22.53
CA SER A 34 8.49 10.10 23.88
C SER A 34 9.90 9.51 23.85
N SER A 35 10.19 8.55 22.96
CA SER A 35 11.55 7.97 22.84
C SER A 35 12.55 8.98 22.28
N LEU A 36 12.11 9.85 21.35
CA LEU A 36 12.95 10.87 20.73
C LEU A 36 13.29 12.05 21.65
N PHE A 37 12.42 12.40 22.60
CA PHE A 37 12.52 13.62 23.41
C PHE A 37 12.53 13.38 24.94
N GLU A 38 12.84 12.17 25.42
CA GLU A 38 12.85 11.79 26.86
C GLU A 38 13.49 12.83 27.81
N ASN A 39 14.55 13.51 27.35
CA ASN A 39 15.34 14.44 28.15
C ASN A 39 14.82 15.89 28.14
N VAL A 40 13.70 16.17 27.45
CA VAL A 40 13.17 17.53 27.26
C VAL A 40 12.05 17.83 28.27
N LYS A 41 12.20 18.92 29.03
CA LYS A 41 11.17 19.42 29.98
C LYS A 41 10.03 20.19 29.28
N VAL A 42 9.48 19.63 28.21
CA VAL A 42 8.39 20.25 27.44
C VAL A 42 7.16 19.36 27.51
N ASP A 43 6.00 20.00 27.47
CA ASP A 43 4.71 19.34 27.32
C ASP A 43 4.61 18.73 25.90
N LEU A 44 5.01 17.46 25.77
CA LEU A 44 4.98 16.74 24.49
C LEU A 44 3.56 16.66 23.90
N ASN A 45 2.51 16.91 24.68
CA ASN A 45 1.14 16.90 24.17
C ASN A 45 0.91 17.94 23.06
N ASN A 46 1.70 19.03 23.07
CA ASN A 46 1.57 20.19 22.20
C ASN A 46 2.84 20.44 21.36
N ILE A 47 3.57 19.39 20.97
CA ILE A 47 4.71 19.53 20.04
C ILE A 47 4.41 18.97 18.66
N SER A 48 5.02 19.59 17.65
CA SER A 48 5.20 19.02 16.31
C SER A 48 6.69 19.03 15.95
N LEU A 49 7.09 18.18 15.01
CA LEU A 49 8.45 18.16 14.48
C LEU A 49 8.79 19.50 13.79
N ASN A 50 10.08 19.83 13.73
CA ASN A 50 10.55 20.99 12.99
C ASN A 50 10.84 20.59 11.53
N GLN A 51 10.07 21.15 10.59
CA GLN A 51 10.24 20.97 9.15
C GLN A 51 10.19 22.31 8.39
N GLN A 52 10.75 22.34 7.18
CA GLN A 52 10.90 23.57 6.38
C GLN A 52 9.57 24.19 5.94
N TYR A 53 8.56 23.35 5.68
CA TYR A 53 7.24 23.75 5.20
C TYR A 53 6.13 23.12 6.05
N ARG A 54 5.03 23.85 6.24
CA ARG A 54 3.87 23.39 7.00
C ARG A 54 2.58 23.53 6.21
N MET A 55 1.68 22.57 6.34
CA MET A 55 0.33 22.69 5.78
C MET A 55 -0.41 23.88 6.41
N ASN A 56 -1.10 24.67 5.58
CA ASN A 56 -2.04 25.72 6.00
C ASN A 56 -3.46 25.46 5.48
N ASN A 57 -3.57 24.80 4.32
CA ASN A 57 -4.76 24.14 3.77
C ASN A 57 -4.29 23.20 2.63
N LEU A 58 -5.20 22.43 2.03
CA LEU A 58 -4.87 21.43 1.00
C LEU A 58 -4.12 21.94 -0.25
N ARG A 59 -4.07 23.26 -0.49
CA ARG A 59 -3.37 23.87 -1.63
C ARG A 59 -2.29 24.88 -1.23
N GLN A 60 -2.02 25.03 0.06
CA GLN A 60 -1.08 26.04 0.56
C GLN A 60 -0.23 25.51 1.70
N ILE A 61 1.07 25.68 1.54
CA ILE A 61 2.08 25.48 2.58
C ILE A 61 2.62 26.83 3.07
N VAL A 62 3.21 26.83 4.25
CA VAL A 62 3.84 27.98 4.90
C VAL A 62 5.28 27.64 5.27
N ASP A 63 6.23 28.51 4.90
CA ASP A 63 7.64 28.33 5.25
C ASP A 63 7.97 28.79 6.69
N ILE A 64 9.19 28.54 7.14
CA ILE A 64 9.73 29.01 8.43
C ILE A 64 9.71 30.54 8.63
N HIS A 65 9.45 31.32 7.58
CA HIS A 65 9.37 32.77 7.57
C HIS A 65 7.93 33.30 7.47
N GLN A 66 6.93 32.41 7.53
CA GLN A 66 5.50 32.70 7.38
C GLN A 66 5.08 33.16 5.97
N ASN A 67 5.88 32.87 4.93
CA ASN A 67 5.47 33.05 3.55
C ASN A 67 4.55 31.91 3.12
N ILE A 68 3.40 32.25 2.51
CA ILE A 68 2.47 31.28 1.93
C ILE A 68 2.93 30.93 0.52
N ILE A 69 2.98 29.64 0.21
CA ILE A 69 3.34 29.08 -1.09
C ILE A 69 2.19 28.17 -1.53
N GLU A 70 1.74 28.30 -2.78
CA GLU A 70 0.76 27.40 -3.38
C GLU A 70 1.44 26.09 -3.79
N LYS A 71 1.00 24.97 -3.20
CA LYS A 71 1.45 23.60 -3.50
C LYS A 71 0.33 22.65 -3.09
N ASP A 72 -0.04 21.73 -3.97
CA ASP A 72 -1.05 20.72 -3.68
C ASP A 72 -0.52 19.69 -2.67
N ILE A 73 -1.35 19.42 -1.66
CA ILE A 73 -1.04 18.53 -0.54
C ILE A 73 -1.86 17.27 -0.67
N PHE A 74 -1.21 16.14 -0.43
CA PHE A 74 -1.86 14.86 -0.20
C PHE A 74 -1.94 14.61 1.31
N ILE A 75 -3.03 14.01 1.79
CA ILE A 75 -3.15 13.56 3.18
C ILE A 75 -3.31 12.05 3.16
N LYS A 76 -2.32 11.33 3.71
CA LYS A 76 -2.46 9.91 4.00
C LYS A 76 -3.19 9.74 5.34
N HIS A 77 -4.19 8.87 5.36
CA HIS A 77 -5.03 8.57 6.53
C HIS A 77 -4.65 7.19 7.10
N SER A 78 -3.53 7.12 7.82
CA SER A 78 -2.97 5.83 8.25
C SER A 78 -3.67 5.32 9.53
N PRO A 79 -4.35 4.17 9.52
CA PRO A 79 -5.15 3.71 10.66
C PRO A 79 -4.27 3.33 11.87
N LEU A 80 -4.70 3.66 13.10
CA LEU A 80 -3.96 3.30 14.33
C LEU A 80 -4.36 1.93 14.89
N LEU A 81 -5.56 1.49 14.53
CA LEU A 81 -6.09 0.16 14.79
C LEU A 81 -6.29 -0.53 13.46
N ASP A 82 -6.12 -1.83 13.47
CA ASP A 82 -6.36 -2.69 12.32
C ASP A 82 -7.88 -2.72 11.99
N PRO A 83 -8.29 -2.31 10.78
CA PRO A 83 -9.70 -2.18 10.40
C PRO A 83 -10.44 -3.52 10.37
N ILE A 84 -9.82 -4.59 9.86
CA ILE A 84 -10.41 -5.92 9.78
C ILE A 84 -10.64 -6.49 11.17
N HIS A 85 -9.66 -6.38 12.06
CA HIS A 85 -9.80 -6.73 13.48
C HIS A 85 -10.87 -5.90 14.20
N PHE A 86 -11.15 -4.66 13.78
CA PHE A 86 -12.28 -3.88 14.28
C PHE A 86 -13.62 -4.43 13.77
N LEU A 87 -13.73 -4.70 12.47
CA LEU A 87 -14.94 -5.19 11.81
C LEU A 87 -15.38 -6.57 12.35
N ILE A 88 -14.43 -7.50 12.58
CA ILE A 88 -14.72 -8.79 13.24
C ILE A 88 -14.87 -8.68 14.77
N GLY A 89 -14.66 -7.49 15.35
CA GLY A 89 -14.95 -7.18 16.75
C GLY A 89 -13.89 -7.60 17.77
N LYS A 90 -12.62 -7.78 17.38
CA LYS A 90 -11.50 -8.07 18.30
C LYS A 90 -11.40 -7.03 19.43
N TYR A 91 -11.75 -5.76 19.12
CA TYR A 91 -11.75 -4.65 20.07
C TYR A 91 -13.09 -4.43 20.84
N GLN A 92 -14.11 -5.28 20.66
CA GLN A 92 -15.47 -5.07 21.21
C GLN A 92 -15.50 -4.83 22.72
N LYS A 93 -14.64 -5.52 23.50
CA LYS A 93 -14.54 -5.36 24.96
C LYS A 93 -14.03 -3.98 25.40
N GLU A 94 -13.36 -3.28 24.50
CA GLU A 94 -12.69 -2.00 24.75
C GLU A 94 -13.18 -0.90 23.81
N ILE A 95 -14.35 -1.07 23.18
CA ILE A 95 -14.91 -0.15 22.16
C ILE A 95 -15.01 1.31 22.65
N SER A 96 -15.24 1.52 23.94
CA SER A 96 -15.25 2.85 24.56
C SER A 96 -13.90 3.57 24.55
N LYS A 97 -12.78 2.83 24.46
CA LYS A 97 -11.41 3.35 24.42
C LYS A 97 -10.95 3.75 23.02
N ILE A 98 -11.64 3.30 21.96
CA ILE A 98 -11.24 3.53 20.56
C ILE A 98 -11.20 5.03 20.23
N SER A 99 -12.12 5.81 20.80
CA SER A 99 -12.18 7.28 20.64
C SER A 99 -11.28 8.07 21.61
N ILE A 100 -10.36 7.41 22.33
CA ILE A 100 -9.42 8.01 23.28
C ILE A 100 -8.03 8.07 22.63
N LEU A 101 -7.61 9.28 22.28
CA LEU A 101 -6.27 9.54 21.74
C LEU A 101 -5.18 9.37 22.82
N PRO A 102 -3.94 8.99 22.44
CA PRO A 102 -2.87 8.74 23.39
C PRO A 102 -2.32 10.05 23.98
N SER A 103 -1.78 10.01 25.19
CA SER A 103 -1.11 11.14 25.84
C SER A 103 -0.09 10.63 26.85
N ILE A 104 0.77 11.52 27.35
CA ILE A 104 1.78 11.18 28.37
C ILE A 104 1.16 10.54 29.64
N ASN A 105 -0.09 10.87 29.97
CA ASN A 105 -0.69 10.55 31.28
C ASN A 105 -1.83 9.51 31.22
N ASN A 106 -2.31 9.08 30.05
CA ASN A 106 -3.53 8.25 29.92
C ASN A 106 -3.29 6.84 29.37
N GLY A 107 -2.07 6.31 29.39
CA GLY A 107 -1.73 4.98 28.84
C GLY A 107 -2.48 3.78 29.45
N LEU A 108 -3.20 3.96 30.57
CA LEU A 108 -4.11 2.95 31.14
C LEU A 108 -5.55 3.04 30.61
N GLU A 109 -5.93 4.19 30.05
CA GLU A 109 -7.28 4.48 29.54
C GLU A 109 -7.36 4.32 28.02
N CYS A 110 -6.28 4.61 27.31
CA CYS A 110 -6.14 4.39 25.87
C CYS A 110 -5.90 2.89 25.55
N LEU A 111 -6.01 2.51 24.27
CA LEU A 111 -5.74 1.15 23.80
C LEU A 111 -4.24 0.87 23.69
N PRO A 112 -3.75 -0.34 24.06
CA PRO A 112 -2.33 -0.67 23.98
C PRO A 112 -1.71 -0.42 22.60
N LYS A 113 -2.34 -0.86 21.51
CA LYS A 113 -1.83 -0.66 20.13
C LYS A 113 -1.76 0.83 19.73
N VAL A 114 -2.66 1.67 20.24
CA VAL A 114 -2.65 3.13 19.99
C VAL A 114 -1.60 3.85 20.83
N CYS A 115 -1.17 3.28 21.95
CA CYS A 115 -0.08 3.78 22.78
C CYS A 115 1.29 3.20 22.42
N ASP A 116 1.36 2.21 21.53
CA ASP A 116 2.63 1.59 21.15
C ASP A 116 3.49 2.58 20.34
N ILE A 117 4.74 2.74 20.74
CA ILE A 117 5.73 3.55 20.03
C ILE A 117 6.10 2.94 18.67
N ASN A 118 5.90 1.62 18.52
CA ASN A 118 6.17 0.87 17.32
C ASN A 118 4.94 0.75 16.39
N ASN A 119 3.81 1.39 16.68
CA ASN A 119 2.65 1.35 15.79
C ASN A 119 3.05 1.71 14.34
N ALA A 120 2.72 0.87 13.36
CA ALA A 120 3.14 1.03 11.96
C ALA A 120 2.87 2.45 11.40
N SER A 121 1.72 3.04 11.71
CA SER A 121 1.35 4.39 11.29
C SER A 121 2.24 5.50 11.89
N TYR A 122 2.82 5.28 13.08
CA TYR A 122 3.81 6.20 13.66
C TYR A 122 5.21 6.04 13.05
N ILE A 123 5.59 4.79 12.72
CA ILE A 123 6.85 4.47 12.03
C ILE A 123 6.85 5.06 10.61
N ASP A 124 5.73 4.96 9.89
CA ASP A 124 5.52 5.58 8.57
C ASP A 124 5.62 7.11 8.64
N ASN A 125 4.85 7.73 9.53
CA ASN A 125 4.89 9.17 9.79
C ASN A 125 6.31 9.69 10.06
N PHE A 126 7.08 9.00 10.91
CA PHE A 126 8.43 9.45 11.26
C PHE A 126 9.42 9.28 10.10
N PHE A 127 9.30 8.24 9.26
CA PHE A 127 10.19 8.11 8.10
C PHE A 127 9.85 9.09 6.98
N ASN A 128 8.57 9.41 6.74
CA ASN A 128 8.18 10.50 5.84
C ASN A 128 8.82 11.84 6.24
N TYR A 129 8.86 12.13 7.55
CA TYR A 129 9.62 13.27 8.06
C TYR A 129 11.12 13.16 7.74
N LEU A 130 11.77 12.03 8.03
CA LEU A 130 13.21 11.83 7.75
C LEU A 130 13.54 11.96 6.25
N SER A 131 12.66 11.47 5.37
CA SER A 131 12.73 11.68 3.92
C SER A 131 12.74 13.17 3.57
N SER A 132 11.78 13.95 4.07
CA SER A 132 11.74 15.41 3.82
C SER A 132 12.97 16.13 4.40
N GLN A 133 13.54 15.66 5.52
CA GLN A 133 14.83 16.18 6.00
C GLN A 133 15.97 15.91 5.02
N MET A 134 15.99 14.75 4.34
CA MET A 134 16.97 14.45 3.29
C MET A 134 16.78 15.32 2.04
N LEU A 135 15.52 15.58 1.64
CA LEU A 135 15.19 16.52 0.57
C LEU A 135 15.75 17.92 0.84
N HIS A 136 15.47 18.49 2.02
CA HIS A 136 15.77 19.90 2.33
C HIS A 136 17.18 20.17 2.85
N HIS A 137 17.82 19.22 3.53
CA HIS A 137 19.19 19.42 4.05
C HIS A 137 20.31 18.94 3.12
N HIS A 138 19.99 18.12 2.11
CA HIS A 138 20.98 17.53 1.18
C HIS A 138 20.57 17.61 -0.30
N ASP A 139 19.53 18.40 -0.62
CA ASP A 139 19.01 18.64 -1.97
C ASP A 139 18.58 17.35 -2.73
N ILE A 140 18.19 16.30 -2.00
CA ILE A 140 17.86 14.98 -2.58
C ILE A 140 16.43 14.98 -3.10
N ILE A 141 16.27 15.40 -4.36
CA ILE A 141 14.96 15.58 -5.01
C ILE A 141 14.08 14.32 -5.09
N ASN A 142 14.67 13.14 -4.95
CA ASN A 142 13.99 11.84 -4.94
C ASN A 142 13.30 11.49 -3.60
N CYS A 143 13.57 12.24 -2.54
CA CYS A 143 12.88 12.06 -1.25
C CYS A 143 11.50 12.73 -1.28
N ILE A 144 10.47 12.11 -0.68
CA ILE A 144 9.12 12.69 -0.53
C ILE A 144 9.14 13.85 0.48
N ASP A 145 8.43 14.94 0.16
CA ASP A 145 8.27 16.11 1.02
C ASP A 145 7.10 15.96 2.02
N TYR A 146 7.25 16.52 3.21
CA TYR A 146 6.36 16.33 4.36
C TYR A 146 6.03 17.69 5.01
N PHE A 147 4.74 17.90 5.30
CA PHE A 147 4.20 19.19 5.76
C PHE A 147 3.64 19.15 7.18
N GLY A 148 3.64 18.00 7.84
CA GLY A 148 3.16 17.82 9.20
C GLY A 148 2.23 16.63 9.34
N SER A 149 1.87 16.31 10.57
CA SER A 149 0.99 15.20 10.88
C SER A 149 0.27 15.40 12.20
N ASN A 150 -0.86 14.72 12.36
CA ASN A 150 -1.71 14.79 13.54
C ASN A 150 -2.34 13.43 13.82
N VAL A 151 -2.50 13.10 15.09
CA VAL A 151 -3.32 11.95 15.51
C VAL A 151 -4.75 12.46 15.72
N VAL A 152 -5.72 11.81 15.09
CA VAL A 152 -7.12 12.26 15.02
C VAL A 152 -8.10 11.15 15.32
N ILE A 153 -9.34 11.53 15.65
CA ILE A 153 -10.51 10.67 15.57
C ILE A 153 -11.36 11.16 14.39
N GLU A 154 -11.51 10.33 13.37
CA GLU A 154 -12.38 10.59 12.22
C GLU A 154 -13.79 10.06 12.48
N ARG A 155 -14.80 10.81 12.05
CA ARG A 155 -16.20 10.44 12.21
C ARG A 155 -16.54 9.26 11.33
N GLU A 156 -16.07 9.28 10.08
CA GLU A 156 -16.25 8.24 9.07
C GLU A 156 -14.89 8.04 8.38
N PHE A 157 -14.16 6.99 8.75
CA PHE A 157 -12.90 6.59 8.12
C PHE A 157 -13.20 5.60 6.98
N LYS A 158 -12.80 5.95 5.75
CA LYS A 158 -13.03 5.14 4.54
C LYS A 158 -11.92 4.09 4.39
N TYR A 159 -12.29 2.82 4.38
CA TYR A 159 -11.38 1.67 4.23
C TYR A 159 -11.88 0.76 3.10
N ASN A 160 -10.99 0.27 2.23
CA ASN A 160 -11.36 -0.70 1.19
C ASN A 160 -11.42 -2.09 1.85
N VAL A 161 -12.48 -2.84 1.60
CA VAL A 161 -12.72 -4.19 2.14
C VAL A 161 -13.06 -5.19 1.04
N TYR A 162 -12.71 -4.89 -0.22
CA TYR A 162 -13.01 -5.76 -1.35
C TYR A 162 -12.42 -7.16 -1.16
N ASP A 163 -11.10 -7.25 -0.99
CA ASP A 163 -10.40 -8.54 -0.83
C ASP A 163 -10.81 -9.27 0.46
N ASP A 164 -11.12 -8.52 1.51
CA ASP A 164 -11.53 -9.02 2.82
C ASP A 164 -13.02 -9.44 2.91
N ILE A 165 -13.86 -9.15 1.91
CA ILE A 165 -15.32 -9.23 2.09
C ILE A 165 -15.81 -10.64 2.39
N GLU A 166 -15.20 -11.66 1.77
CA GLU A 166 -15.57 -13.06 2.00
C GLU A 166 -15.28 -13.49 3.45
N TYR A 167 -14.12 -13.11 3.98
CA TYR A 167 -13.73 -13.33 5.37
C TYR A 167 -14.64 -12.56 6.35
N LEU A 168 -15.01 -11.32 6.01
CA LEU A 168 -15.90 -10.50 6.81
C LEU A 168 -17.36 -11.01 6.83
N GLU A 169 -17.88 -11.57 5.73
CA GLU A 169 -19.25 -12.09 5.66
C GLU A 169 -19.48 -13.31 6.59
N ASP A 170 -18.46 -14.13 6.82
CA ASP A 170 -18.52 -15.23 7.79
C ASP A 170 -18.45 -14.75 9.26
N SER A 171 -18.09 -13.48 9.48
CA SER A 171 -18.09 -12.89 10.83
C SER A 171 -19.50 -12.54 11.30
N ASP A 172 -20.00 -13.42 12.18
CA ASP A 172 -21.23 -13.25 12.96
C ASP A 172 -21.27 -11.93 13.78
N GLN A 173 -20.14 -11.25 13.95
CA GLN A 173 -19.99 -9.97 14.64
C GLN A 173 -20.05 -8.77 13.67
N PHE A 174 -19.43 -8.87 12.48
CA PHE A 174 -19.53 -7.89 11.39
C PHE A 174 -21.00 -7.63 11.03
N LEU A 175 -21.73 -8.69 10.68
CA LEU A 175 -23.16 -8.64 10.32
C LEU A 175 -24.05 -7.99 11.40
N LYS A 176 -23.68 -8.08 12.67
CA LYS A 176 -24.43 -7.49 13.80
C LYS A 176 -24.08 -6.04 14.09
N THR A 177 -22.95 -5.53 13.60
CA THR A 177 -22.50 -4.14 13.86
C THR A 177 -22.58 -3.20 12.66
N ASN A 178 -23.02 -3.70 11.51
CA ASN A 178 -23.42 -2.88 10.37
C ASN A 178 -24.49 -1.85 10.80
N ASN A 179 -24.33 -0.60 10.37
CA ASN A 179 -25.10 0.59 10.77
C ASN A 179 -25.01 0.94 12.28
N ILE A 180 -24.09 0.36 13.04
CA ILE A 180 -23.83 0.67 14.46
C ILE A 180 -22.42 1.21 14.66
N TYR A 181 -21.41 0.53 14.11
CA TYR A 181 -19.99 0.93 14.21
C TYR A 181 -19.33 1.21 12.85
N TYR A 182 -19.98 0.84 11.76
CA TYR A 182 -19.57 1.15 10.39
C TYR A 182 -20.82 1.09 9.49
N HIS A 183 -20.70 1.55 8.26
CA HIS A 183 -21.62 1.21 7.18
C HIS A 183 -20.85 0.86 5.90
N MET A 184 -21.45 0.05 5.03
CA MET A 184 -20.88 -0.29 3.72
C MET A 184 -21.33 0.74 2.67
N GLU A 185 -20.50 0.99 1.67
CA GLU A 185 -20.92 1.63 0.44
C GLU A 185 -22.06 0.81 -0.21
N THR A 186 -23.11 1.48 -0.68
CA THR A 186 -24.30 0.78 -1.16
C THR A 186 -24.13 0.34 -2.60
N LEU A 187 -23.56 -0.85 -2.80
CA LEU A 187 -23.65 -1.56 -4.08
C LEU A 187 -25.11 -1.59 -4.56
N GLN A 188 -25.35 -1.26 -5.84
CA GLN A 188 -26.66 -1.43 -6.48
C GLN A 188 -26.97 -2.91 -6.82
N SER A 189 -26.60 -3.81 -5.92
CA SER A 189 -26.66 -5.26 -6.07
C SER A 189 -27.29 -5.85 -4.82
N ASN A 190 -28.31 -6.69 -5.00
CA ASN A 190 -29.11 -7.19 -3.89
C ASN A 190 -28.32 -8.16 -2.99
N LYS A 191 -28.45 -7.95 -1.67
CA LYS A 191 -28.32 -8.95 -0.59
C LYS A 191 -26.90 -9.49 -0.31
N ILE A 192 -26.27 -8.91 0.71
CA ILE A 192 -25.44 -9.65 1.69
C ILE A 192 -26.34 -10.74 2.31
N VAL A 193 -26.31 -11.95 1.77
CA VAL A 193 -27.02 -13.12 2.29
C VAL A 193 -26.00 -14.09 2.84
N SER A 194 -25.91 -14.10 4.17
CA SER A 194 -25.17 -15.10 4.95
C SER A 194 -25.37 -16.50 4.36
N LYS A 195 -24.32 -17.05 3.74
CA LYS A 195 -24.30 -18.43 3.21
C LYS A 195 -24.53 -19.46 4.33
N ASN A 196 -24.24 -19.12 5.59
CA ASN A 196 -24.10 -20.05 6.72
C ASN A 196 -25.14 -19.99 7.86
N THR A 197 -26.19 -19.15 7.81
CA THR A 197 -27.23 -19.11 8.89
C THR A 197 -28.54 -19.86 8.55
N GLN A 198 -28.64 -21.12 8.96
CA GLN A 198 -29.91 -21.89 8.94
C GLN A 198 -31.05 -21.23 9.75
N SER A 199 -30.73 -20.29 10.64
CA SER A 199 -31.63 -19.59 11.55
C SER A 199 -32.41 -18.41 10.94
N ASN A 200 -31.96 -17.83 9.82
CA ASN A 200 -32.49 -16.57 9.28
C ASN A 200 -33.18 -16.70 7.90
N ARG A 201 -33.60 -17.90 7.50
CA ARG A 201 -34.46 -18.06 6.32
C ARG A 201 -35.86 -17.49 6.61
N PRO A 202 -36.44 -16.61 5.76
CA PRO A 202 -37.81 -16.18 5.93
C PRO A 202 -38.75 -17.39 5.84
N THR A 203 -39.67 -17.51 6.79
CA THR A 203 -40.63 -18.62 6.84
C THR A 203 -41.58 -18.55 5.64
N ILE A 204 -41.47 -19.52 4.74
CA ILE A 204 -42.36 -19.65 3.59
C ILE A 204 -43.77 -19.98 4.10
N HIS A 205 -44.67 -19.01 4.05
CA HIS A 205 -46.09 -19.22 4.29
C HIS A 205 -46.72 -19.89 3.07
N ILE A 206 -46.77 -21.23 3.08
CA ILE A 206 -47.59 -22.00 2.15
C ILE A 206 -49.04 -21.93 2.65
N GLU A 207 -49.85 -21.07 2.04
CA GLU A 207 -51.30 -21.10 2.25
C GLU A 207 -51.87 -22.36 1.57
N ASN A 208 -52.28 -23.34 2.38
CA ASN A 208 -52.93 -24.56 1.94
C ASN A 208 -54.35 -24.28 1.44
N GLU A 209 -54.54 -24.07 0.14
CA GLU A 209 -55.80 -24.44 -0.51
C GLU A 209 -55.58 -25.28 -1.78
N ASN A 210 -56.30 -26.41 -1.81
CA ASN A 210 -56.47 -27.35 -2.92
C ASN A 210 -55.25 -28.18 -3.35
N ALA A 211 -55.08 -29.29 -2.64
CA ALA A 211 -54.43 -30.48 -3.20
C ALA A 211 -55.18 -30.94 -4.46
N LEU A 212 -54.48 -31.01 -5.59
CA LEU A 212 -54.88 -31.83 -6.73
C LEU A 212 -53.85 -32.94 -6.93
N MET A 213 -54.38 -34.13 -7.16
CA MET A 213 -53.66 -35.39 -7.11
C MET A 213 -52.84 -35.60 -8.39
N LEU A 214 -51.69 -36.23 -8.25
CA LEU A 214 -50.87 -36.68 -9.37
C LEU A 214 -51.67 -37.67 -10.24
N ASP A 215 -51.77 -37.41 -11.54
CA ASP A 215 -52.01 -38.45 -12.54
C ASP A 215 -50.76 -38.56 -13.42
N ILE A 216 -50.14 -39.74 -13.40
CA ILE A 216 -49.02 -40.12 -14.24
C ILE A 216 -49.60 -40.71 -15.53
N ILE A 217 -49.29 -40.14 -16.69
CA ILE A 217 -49.50 -40.78 -17.99
C ILE A 217 -48.24 -40.57 -18.85
N ASP A 218 -47.84 -41.65 -19.51
CA ASP A 218 -46.56 -41.85 -20.20
C ASP A 218 -46.41 -41.11 -21.55
N ASP A 219 -45.18 -41.16 -22.07
CA ASP A 219 -44.70 -41.02 -23.45
C ASP A 219 -45.74 -40.83 -24.58
N TYR A 220 -45.42 -39.95 -25.56
CA TYR A 220 -45.02 -40.40 -26.91
C TYR A 220 -44.50 -39.24 -27.79
N ASP A 221 -43.49 -39.55 -28.61
CA ASP A 221 -43.06 -38.73 -29.75
C ASP A 221 -44.15 -38.63 -30.84
N GLU A 222 -44.19 -37.51 -31.59
CA GLU A 222 -43.88 -37.51 -33.04
C GLU A 222 -43.97 -36.12 -33.69
N GLU A 223 -43.25 -35.97 -34.80
CA GLU A 223 -43.16 -34.77 -35.64
C GLU A 223 -44.48 -34.43 -36.35
N SER A 224 -44.70 -33.15 -36.71
CA SER A 224 -44.73 -32.76 -38.14
C SER A 224 -45.10 -31.29 -38.36
N GLN A 225 -44.50 -30.70 -39.39
CA GLN A 225 -44.83 -29.38 -39.93
C GLN A 225 -46.17 -29.42 -40.70
N LEU A 226 -46.86 -28.28 -40.81
CA LEU A 226 -47.23 -27.72 -42.13
C LEU A 226 -47.80 -26.29 -42.08
N ASP A 227 -47.38 -25.50 -43.07
CA ASP A 227 -47.80 -24.12 -43.35
C ASP A 227 -49.31 -23.95 -43.61
N SER A 228 -49.87 -22.76 -43.31
CA SER A 228 -49.94 -21.68 -44.34
C SER A 228 -50.86 -20.50 -43.98
N LYS A 229 -50.40 -19.28 -44.32
CA LYS A 229 -51.09 -18.15 -45.03
C LYS A 229 -52.59 -17.92 -44.75
N THR A 230 -53.13 -16.71 -44.51
CA THR A 230 -52.64 -15.31 -44.48
C THR A 230 -53.69 -14.48 -43.65
N GLU A 231 -53.75 -13.14 -43.52
CA GLU A 231 -53.23 -12.00 -44.30
C GLU A 231 -53.07 -10.71 -43.44
N THR A 232 -52.79 -9.59 -44.10
CA THR A 232 -52.53 -8.22 -43.59
C THR A 232 -53.75 -7.42 -43.09
N VAL A 233 -53.54 -6.38 -42.23
CA VAL A 233 -53.81 -4.94 -42.52
C VAL A 233 -53.52 -4.00 -41.31
N GLU A 234 -52.65 -3.00 -41.55
CA GLU A 234 -52.55 -1.59 -41.05
C GLU A 234 -52.63 -1.17 -39.56
N SER A 235 -51.46 -0.77 -39.04
CA SER A 235 -51.11 0.52 -38.40
C SER A 235 -52.13 1.34 -37.57
N ILE A 236 -51.76 1.63 -36.31
CA ILE A 236 -51.93 2.95 -35.66
C ILE A 236 -50.66 3.25 -34.82
N GLU A 237 -49.92 4.29 -35.19
CA GLU A 237 -49.00 5.00 -34.29
C GLU A 237 -49.79 6.05 -33.49
N LEU A 238 -49.42 6.30 -32.22
CA LEU A 238 -49.77 7.54 -31.52
C LEU A 238 -48.81 7.77 -30.35
N ASP A 239 -48.08 8.89 -30.42
CA ASP A 239 -47.07 9.32 -29.46
C ASP A 239 -47.62 9.62 -28.06
N THR A 240 -46.74 9.62 -27.06
CA THR A 240 -46.82 10.59 -25.97
C THR A 240 -45.45 10.86 -25.35
N ASP A 241 -44.74 11.84 -25.89
CA ASP A 241 -43.57 12.45 -25.25
C ASP A 241 -43.93 13.09 -23.90
N ILE A 242 -43.05 12.94 -22.91
CA ILE A 242 -42.93 13.89 -21.79
C ILE A 242 -41.45 14.25 -21.65
N VAL A 243 -41.13 15.48 -22.02
CA VAL A 243 -39.82 16.12 -21.92
C VAL A 243 -39.93 17.32 -20.95
N PHE A 244 -38.77 17.85 -20.53
CA PHE A 244 -38.53 19.06 -19.73
C PHE A 244 -38.40 18.85 -18.20
N GLU A 245 -37.43 19.47 -17.51
CA GLU A 245 -36.45 20.49 -17.93
C GLU A 245 -35.16 20.37 -17.11
N THR A 246 -34.01 20.63 -17.74
CA THR A 246 -32.73 20.84 -17.04
C THR A 246 -32.68 22.23 -16.42
N SER A 247 -32.22 22.34 -15.18
CA SER A 247 -31.77 23.59 -14.59
C SER A 247 -30.33 23.45 -14.13
N ASP A 248 -29.43 24.19 -14.78
CA ASP A 248 -28.04 24.33 -14.35
C ASP A 248 -27.99 25.03 -12.98
N ASP A 249 -27.34 24.41 -11.99
CA ASP A 249 -26.74 25.16 -10.89
C ASP A 249 -25.31 24.62 -10.67
N SER A 250 -24.34 25.52 -10.74
CA SER A 250 -22.92 25.15 -10.79
C SER A 250 -22.30 25.09 -9.39
N CYS A 251 -22.09 23.88 -8.87
CA CYS A 251 -21.28 23.61 -7.69
C CYS A 251 -20.03 22.83 -8.13
N SER A 252 -18.85 23.43 -8.00
CA SER A 252 -17.57 22.79 -8.30
C SER A 252 -16.98 22.20 -7.01
N ASP A 253 -17.58 21.13 -6.50
CA ASP A 253 -16.99 20.35 -5.40
C ASP A 253 -16.10 19.26 -6.01
N SER A 254 -14.78 19.46 -5.93
CA SER A 254 -13.76 18.55 -6.42
C SER A 254 -13.15 17.83 -5.23
N ASP A 255 -13.86 16.81 -4.74
CA ASP A 255 -13.39 15.88 -3.71
C ASP A 255 -12.40 14.87 -4.31
N ASN A 256 -11.22 15.35 -4.70
CA ASN A 256 -10.11 14.50 -5.15
C ASN A 256 -9.23 14.08 -3.95
N SER A 257 -9.83 13.33 -3.01
CA SER A 257 -9.11 12.45 -2.10
C SER A 257 -9.08 11.04 -2.68
N GLU A 258 -8.15 10.79 -3.61
CA GLU A 258 -7.71 9.42 -3.95
C GLU A 258 -7.11 8.83 -2.67
N VAL A 259 -7.88 8.01 -1.94
CA VAL A 259 -7.43 7.48 -0.64
C VAL A 259 -6.52 6.31 -0.93
N SER A 260 -5.20 6.54 -0.97
CA SER A 260 -4.19 5.47 -1.04
C SER A 260 -4.16 4.67 0.27
N ASN A 261 -5.18 3.83 0.46
CA ASN A 261 -5.16 2.70 1.37
C ASN A 261 -4.46 1.56 0.63
N SER A 262 -3.12 1.51 0.72
CA SER A 262 -2.41 0.26 0.46
C SER A 262 -2.60 -0.62 1.70
N SER A 263 -3.40 -1.65 1.54
CA SER A 263 -3.67 -2.68 2.55
C SER A 263 -3.52 -4.05 1.90
N ASP A 264 -2.27 -4.42 1.57
CA ASP A 264 -1.86 -5.80 1.29
C ASP A 264 -1.93 -6.61 2.60
N GLU A 265 -3.15 -6.84 3.11
CA GLU A 265 -3.45 -7.70 4.27
C GLU A 265 -3.58 -9.17 3.83
N GLU A 266 -2.48 -9.74 3.35
CA GLU A 266 -2.35 -11.17 3.03
C GLU A 266 -2.64 -12.09 4.23
N GLU A 267 -3.51 -13.09 4.02
CA GLU A 267 -4.22 -13.79 5.11
C GLU A 267 -3.34 -14.39 6.23
N SER A 268 -3.83 -14.25 7.47
CA SER A 268 -3.23 -14.87 8.66
C SER A 268 -3.96 -16.14 9.10
N GLU A 269 -3.67 -17.27 8.46
CA GLU A 269 -4.12 -18.58 8.97
C GLU A 269 -3.53 -18.88 10.36
N ASN A 270 -4.37 -19.45 11.24
CA ASN A 270 -3.99 -19.78 12.60
C ASN A 270 -3.01 -20.96 12.63
N GLY A 271 -1.75 -20.69 12.98
CA GLY A 271 -0.72 -21.72 13.07
C GLY A 271 -0.99 -22.74 14.18
N ASP A 272 -1.36 -23.96 13.78
CA ASP A 272 -1.20 -25.15 14.62
C ASP A 272 0.18 -25.79 14.33
N ASN A 273 0.87 -26.23 15.38
CA ASN A 273 2.26 -26.68 15.25
C ASN A 273 2.30 -28.16 14.87
N ASN A 274 3.01 -28.51 13.79
CA ASN A 274 3.88 -29.69 13.74
C ASN A 274 5.01 -29.47 12.73
N GLU A 275 6.25 -29.55 13.21
CA GLU A 275 7.44 -29.74 12.39
C GLU A 275 7.54 -31.23 12.03
N GLU A 276 7.81 -31.59 10.77
CA GLU A 276 8.86 -32.56 10.39
C GLU A 276 9.39 -32.21 8.99
N GLU A 277 10.70 -32.35 8.79
CA GLU A 277 11.39 -32.17 7.51
C GLU A 277 11.44 -33.53 6.78
N ASP A 278 11.27 -33.57 5.46
CA ASP A 278 12.17 -34.36 4.61
C ASP A 278 12.18 -33.88 3.15
N ASP A 279 13.36 -33.91 2.53
CA ASP A 279 13.63 -33.52 1.15
C ASP A 279 13.70 -34.79 0.27
N SER A 280 12.84 -34.92 -0.75
CA SER A 280 13.11 -35.83 -1.88
C SER A 280 12.34 -35.42 -3.14
N GLU A 281 13.08 -34.96 -4.16
CA GLU A 281 12.58 -34.88 -5.54
C GLU A 281 12.46 -36.28 -6.14
N GLU A 282 11.41 -36.53 -6.94
CA GLU A 282 11.48 -37.43 -8.11
C GLU A 282 10.34 -37.05 -9.10
N ASP A 283 10.71 -36.74 -10.34
CA ASP A 283 9.79 -36.50 -11.46
C ASP A 283 9.13 -37.81 -11.95
N ASP A 284 7.88 -37.77 -12.42
CA ASP A 284 7.45 -38.58 -13.59
C ASP A 284 6.27 -37.93 -14.33
N ASP A 285 6.30 -37.98 -15.66
CA ASP A 285 5.38 -37.28 -16.57
C ASP A 285 4.08 -38.08 -16.86
N SER A 286 2.98 -37.39 -17.15
CA SER A 286 2.13 -37.71 -18.32
C SER A 286 1.04 -36.66 -18.60
N GLU A 287 1.00 -36.17 -19.83
CA GLU A 287 0.05 -35.18 -20.39
C GLU A 287 -1.38 -35.74 -20.60
N GLU A 288 -2.38 -34.85 -20.75
CA GLU A 288 -3.25 -34.80 -21.95
C GLU A 288 -3.98 -33.43 -22.02
N ASP A 289 -3.92 -32.77 -23.19
CA ASP A 289 -4.59 -31.50 -23.51
C ASP A 289 -6.13 -31.62 -23.57
N ASP A 290 -6.84 -30.51 -23.32
CA ASP A 290 -8.07 -30.21 -24.07
C ASP A 290 -8.34 -28.68 -24.09
N ASP A 291 -7.98 -28.03 -25.21
CA ASP A 291 -8.19 -26.60 -25.49
C ASP A 291 -9.67 -26.19 -25.42
N LYS A 292 -9.99 -25.18 -24.59
CA LYS A 292 -11.10 -24.24 -24.86
C LYS A 292 -10.77 -22.82 -24.39
N SER A 293 -10.39 -21.99 -25.36
CA SER A 293 -10.40 -20.54 -25.24
C SER A 293 -11.83 -20.00 -25.12
N GLU A 294 -12.14 -19.35 -24.01
CA GLU A 294 -13.13 -18.28 -23.99
C GLU A 294 -12.34 -16.97 -23.79
N GLU A 295 -12.51 -16.03 -24.73
CA GLU A 295 -11.86 -14.72 -24.72
C GLU A 295 -12.72 -13.79 -23.85
N ASP A 296 -12.48 -13.78 -22.54
CA ASP A 296 -13.01 -12.72 -21.68
C ASP A 296 -12.10 -11.49 -21.79
N GLU A 297 -12.69 -10.35 -22.19
CA GLU A 297 -12.02 -9.05 -22.22
C GLU A 297 -11.98 -8.49 -20.79
N ASP A 298 -11.04 -8.97 -19.97
CA ASP A 298 -10.84 -8.49 -18.61
C ASP A 298 -10.49 -7.00 -18.60
N GLN A 299 -11.49 -6.18 -18.29
CA GLN A 299 -11.28 -4.82 -17.80
C GLN A 299 -11.06 -4.90 -16.29
N ASP A 300 -9.80 -4.97 -15.87
CA ASP A 300 -9.38 -4.76 -14.48
C ASP A 300 -9.65 -3.30 -14.04
N GLU A 301 -10.93 -2.92 -13.94
CA GLU A 301 -11.35 -1.92 -12.97
C GLU A 301 -11.28 -2.61 -11.60
N SER A 302 -10.25 -2.30 -10.82
CA SER A 302 -10.09 -2.81 -9.45
C SER A 302 -11.40 -2.58 -8.68
N GLU A 303 -12.10 -3.66 -8.33
CA GLU A 303 -13.43 -3.56 -7.72
C GLU A 303 -13.34 -2.88 -6.35
N GLU A 304 -13.70 -1.59 -6.28
CA GLU A 304 -13.61 -0.83 -5.03
C GLU A 304 -14.85 -1.05 -4.15
N LEU A 305 -14.71 -1.74 -3.01
CA LEU A 305 -15.79 -1.93 -2.03
C LEU A 305 -15.42 -1.32 -0.69
N TYR A 306 -16.05 -0.19 -0.34
CA TYR A 306 -15.66 0.55 0.86
C TYR A 306 -16.54 0.30 2.10
N ALA A 307 -15.88 0.23 3.25
CA ALA A 307 -16.47 0.34 4.58
C ALA A 307 -16.12 1.70 5.21
N TYR A 308 -17.12 2.37 5.79
CA TYR A 308 -17.00 3.65 6.48
C TYR A 308 -17.12 3.43 7.99
N LEU A 309 -15.98 3.43 8.67
CA LEU A 309 -15.81 3.08 10.08
C LEU A 309 -16.05 4.30 10.99
N TYR A 310 -16.87 4.14 12.03
CA TYR A 310 -17.31 5.25 12.87
C TYR A 310 -16.38 5.57 14.05
N ASN A 311 -16.00 6.84 14.20
CA ASN A 311 -15.18 7.35 15.32
C ASN A 311 -13.79 6.67 15.42
N PHE A 312 -13.15 6.45 14.27
CA PHE A 312 -11.93 5.65 14.16
C PHE A 312 -10.64 6.46 14.41
N PRO A 313 -9.63 5.92 15.10
CA PRO A 313 -8.37 6.60 15.37
C PRO A 313 -7.38 6.48 14.20
N VAL A 314 -6.91 7.62 13.70
CA VAL A 314 -6.08 7.72 12.48
C VAL A 314 -4.87 8.63 12.73
N GLN A 315 -3.73 8.32 12.11
CA GLN A 315 -2.58 9.21 11.93
C GLN A 315 -2.70 9.87 10.56
N MET A 316 -3.16 11.13 10.53
CA MET A 316 -3.12 11.95 9.32
C MET A 316 -1.68 12.39 9.06
N ILE A 317 -1.18 12.23 7.84
CA ILE A 317 0.17 12.61 7.39
C ILE A 317 0.03 13.49 6.14
N ALA A 318 0.43 14.76 6.23
CA ALA A 318 0.40 15.69 5.11
C ALA A 318 1.71 15.62 4.31
N LEU A 319 1.62 15.24 3.04
CA LEU A 319 2.71 14.99 2.10
C LEU A 319 2.54 15.84 0.83
N GLU A 320 3.57 15.92 -0.01
CA GLU A 320 3.38 16.48 -1.36
C GLU A 320 2.53 15.57 -2.26
N LYS A 321 1.55 16.16 -2.96
CA LYS A 321 0.78 15.41 -3.95
C LYS A 321 1.65 15.11 -5.17
N CYS A 322 1.93 13.83 -5.40
CA CYS A 322 2.58 13.33 -6.61
C CYS A 322 1.61 13.30 -7.81
N ASP A 323 2.09 12.92 -8.99
CA ASP A 323 1.30 12.94 -10.24
C ASP A 323 0.83 11.54 -10.70
N GLY A 324 1.18 10.48 -9.96
CA GLY A 324 0.79 9.08 -10.18
C GLY A 324 1.79 8.09 -9.55
N THR A 325 1.50 6.80 -9.64
CA THR A 325 2.36 5.67 -9.23
C THR A 325 3.24 5.20 -10.41
N LEU A 326 4.25 4.36 -10.15
CA LEU A 326 4.98 3.63 -11.20
C LEU A 326 4.10 2.56 -11.84
N ASP A 327 3.24 1.93 -11.03
CA ASP A 327 2.21 0.96 -11.44
C ASP A 327 1.33 1.51 -12.57
N SER A 328 0.63 2.62 -12.31
CA SER A 328 -0.21 3.31 -13.28
C SER A 328 0.54 3.78 -14.54
N LEU A 329 1.88 3.94 -14.49
CA LEU A 329 2.68 4.21 -15.68
C LEU A 329 3.02 2.95 -16.48
N LEU A 330 3.08 1.77 -15.86
CA LEU A 330 3.33 0.50 -16.54
C LEU A 330 2.06 -0.01 -17.22
N GLU A 331 0.91 0.15 -16.57
CA GLU A 331 -0.43 -0.15 -17.13
C GLU A 331 -0.79 0.80 -18.28
N ASN A 332 -0.75 2.12 -18.03
CA ASN A 332 -1.37 3.11 -18.93
C ASN A 332 -0.40 3.73 -19.94
N GLU A 333 0.92 3.55 -19.80
CA GLU A 333 1.92 4.05 -20.74
C GLU A 333 2.87 2.95 -21.24
N SER A 334 3.10 2.91 -22.55
CA SER A 334 4.22 2.15 -23.11
C SER A 334 5.56 2.84 -22.79
N LEU A 335 6.08 2.60 -21.58
CA LEU A 335 7.40 3.04 -21.16
C LEU A 335 8.48 2.29 -21.95
N ASN A 336 9.37 3.02 -22.61
CA ASN A 336 10.50 2.39 -23.29
C ASN A 336 11.63 1.99 -22.31
N GLU A 337 12.54 1.12 -22.77
CA GLU A 337 13.65 0.60 -21.96
C GLU A 337 14.50 1.68 -21.26
N GLN A 338 14.66 2.87 -21.85
CA GLN A 338 15.42 3.97 -21.25
C GLN A 338 14.63 4.67 -20.13
N GLN A 339 13.31 4.79 -20.27
CA GLN A 339 12.43 5.31 -19.23
C GLN A 339 12.38 4.36 -18.04
N ILE A 340 12.23 3.06 -18.27
CA ILE A 340 12.29 2.02 -17.23
C ILE A 340 13.67 2.02 -16.55
N GLY A 341 14.76 2.05 -17.33
CA GLY A 341 16.12 2.16 -16.79
C GLY A 341 16.35 3.42 -15.95
N SER A 342 15.73 4.55 -16.31
CA SER A 342 15.75 5.78 -15.51
C SER A 342 14.98 5.62 -14.19
N ALA A 343 13.81 5.00 -14.20
CA ALA A 343 13.06 4.69 -12.99
C ALA A 343 13.89 3.82 -12.04
N PHE A 344 14.43 2.71 -12.55
CA PHE A 344 15.24 1.77 -11.77
C PHE A 344 16.46 2.45 -11.13
N ILE A 345 17.24 3.24 -11.87
CA ILE A 345 18.44 3.88 -11.29
C ILE A 345 18.09 4.99 -10.28
N GLN A 346 16.96 5.70 -10.45
CA GLN A 346 16.48 6.66 -9.45
C GLN A 346 16.07 5.97 -8.14
N ILE A 347 15.36 4.83 -8.23
CA ILE A 347 14.97 4.01 -7.09
C ILE A 347 16.21 3.44 -6.38
N ILE A 348 17.16 2.85 -7.15
CA ILE A 348 18.42 2.33 -6.63
C ILE A 348 19.19 3.41 -5.85
N PHE A 349 19.37 4.62 -6.39
CA PHE A 349 20.07 5.68 -5.67
C PHE A 349 19.31 6.12 -4.40
N THR A 350 17.98 6.14 -4.43
CA THR A 350 17.16 6.47 -3.25
C THR A 350 17.33 5.42 -2.14
N LEU A 351 17.35 4.13 -2.49
CA LEU A 351 17.64 3.05 -1.54
C LEU A 351 19.07 3.16 -0.97
N ILE A 352 20.10 3.36 -1.81
CA ILE A 352 21.49 3.57 -1.35
C ILE A 352 21.56 4.75 -0.36
N ILE A 353 20.87 5.85 -0.65
CA ILE A 353 20.78 7.04 0.20
C ILE A 353 20.17 6.70 1.56
N TYR A 354 19.02 6.02 1.60
CA TYR A 354 18.36 5.63 2.86
C TYR A 354 19.14 4.57 3.64
N GLN A 355 19.78 3.62 2.97
CA GLN A 355 20.65 2.61 3.59
C GLN A 355 21.90 3.26 4.22
N GLN A 356 22.52 4.21 3.52
CA GLN A 356 23.65 4.97 4.06
C GLN A 356 23.23 5.88 5.23
N ALA A 357 22.15 6.65 5.08
CA ALA A 357 21.69 7.62 6.08
C ALA A 357 21.10 6.95 7.34
N PHE A 358 20.28 5.90 7.17
CA PHE A 358 19.39 5.35 8.19
C PHE A 358 19.47 3.82 8.35
N SER A 359 20.32 3.10 7.62
CA SER A 359 20.33 1.61 7.66
C SER A 359 18.95 1.01 7.32
N PHE A 360 18.25 1.65 6.38
CA PHE A 360 16.86 1.40 6.03
C PHE A 360 16.64 0.13 5.19
N THR A 361 15.54 -0.56 5.47
CA THR A 361 14.86 -1.54 4.60
C THR A 361 13.39 -1.15 4.53
N HIS A 362 12.78 -1.24 3.35
CA HIS A 362 11.36 -0.96 3.14
C HIS A 362 10.48 -2.12 3.59
N ASN A 363 10.91 -3.35 3.26
CA ASN A 363 10.19 -4.60 3.49
C ASN A 363 8.86 -4.77 2.73
N ASP A 364 8.44 -3.75 1.98
CA ASP A 364 7.19 -3.74 1.20
C ASP A 364 7.26 -2.79 -0.02
N LEU A 365 8.38 -2.85 -0.75
CA LEU A 365 8.58 -2.00 -1.92
C LEU A 365 7.99 -2.68 -3.16
N HIS A 366 6.80 -2.25 -3.56
CA HIS A 366 6.16 -2.63 -4.82
C HIS A 366 5.92 -1.38 -5.69
N THR A 367 5.44 -1.58 -6.92
CA THR A 367 5.22 -0.56 -7.95
C THR A 367 4.27 0.57 -7.52
N ASN A 368 3.24 0.29 -6.71
CA ASN A 368 2.37 1.33 -6.14
C ASN A 368 3.06 2.19 -5.06
N ASN A 369 4.02 1.64 -4.32
CA ASN A 369 4.82 2.38 -3.33
C ASN A 369 5.97 3.22 -3.95
N VAL A 370 6.04 3.30 -5.28
CA VAL A 370 6.92 4.20 -6.02
C VAL A 370 6.08 5.24 -6.76
N LEU A 371 5.99 6.46 -6.24
CA LEU A 371 5.31 7.57 -6.90
C LEU A 371 6.25 8.31 -7.86
N TYR A 372 5.68 9.10 -8.76
CA TYR A 372 6.43 10.07 -9.57
C TYR A 372 5.90 11.50 -9.47
N LYS A 373 6.80 12.47 -9.58
CA LYS A 373 6.47 13.88 -9.79
C LYS A 373 7.02 14.38 -11.12
N LYS A 374 6.19 15.05 -11.90
CA LYS A 374 6.51 15.68 -13.18
C LYS A 374 7.53 16.80 -12.97
N THR A 375 8.52 16.89 -13.85
CA THR A 375 9.63 17.85 -13.75
C THR A 375 10.05 18.40 -15.11
N SER A 376 10.56 19.63 -15.11
CA SER A 376 11.24 20.24 -16.26
C SER A 376 12.75 20.04 -16.24
N LYS A 377 13.32 19.46 -15.17
CA LYS A 377 14.74 19.08 -15.14
C LYS A 377 14.97 17.94 -16.14
N GLU A 378 15.83 18.13 -17.13
CA GLU A 378 16.15 17.08 -18.11
C GLU A 378 16.96 15.92 -17.50
N TYR A 379 17.78 16.20 -16.48
CA TYR A 379 18.68 15.22 -15.86
C TYR A 379 18.77 15.41 -14.34
N ILE A 380 19.08 14.32 -13.65
CA ILE A 380 19.60 14.28 -12.28
C ILE A 380 21.08 13.89 -12.36
N SER A 381 21.91 14.54 -11.54
CA SER A 381 23.34 14.24 -11.43
C SER A 381 23.63 13.65 -10.06
N TYR A 382 24.17 12.43 -10.02
CA TYR A 382 24.61 11.78 -8.79
C TYR A 382 26.13 11.58 -8.83
N GLU A 383 26.78 11.72 -7.68
CA GLU A 383 28.15 11.26 -7.44
C GLU A 383 28.11 10.13 -6.41
N TYR A 384 28.67 8.99 -6.80
CA TYR A 384 28.81 7.83 -5.92
C TYR A 384 30.15 7.14 -6.16
N GLN A 385 30.93 6.95 -5.10
CA GLN A 385 32.26 6.31 -5.11
C GLN A 385 33.24 6.90 -6.16
N GLY A 386 33.18 8.21 -6.42
CA GLY A 386 34.01 8.91 -7.41
C GLY A 386 33.54 8.76 -8.85
N LYS A 387 32.38 8.12 -9.09
CA LYS A 387 31.74 8.00 -10.42
C LYS A 387 30.60 9.01 -10.55
N HIS A 388 30.51 9.65 -11.71
CA HIS A 388 29.44 10.57 -12.06
C HIS A 388 28.36 9.81 -12.83
N TYR A 389 27.12 9.86 -12.35
CA TYR A 389 25.94 9.33 -13.03
C TYR A 389 25.04 10.49 -13.46
N LYS A 390 24.78 10.61 -14.76
CA LYS A 390 23.89 11.62 -15.35
C LYS A 390 22.64 10.93 -15.87
N VAL A 391 21.61 10.88 -15.03
CA VAL A 391 20.36 10.14 -15.29
C VAL A 391 19.35 11.06 -15.99
N PRO A 392 18.87 10.76 -17.22
CA PRO A 392 17.79 11.51 -17.84
C PRO A 392 16.47 11.27 -17.09
N THR A 393 15.73 12.31 -16.74
CA THR A 393 14.47 12.19 -15.98
C THR A 393 13.31 11.68 -16.83
N PHE A 394 13.37 11.89 -18.15
CA PHE A 394 12.21 11.81 -19.05
C PHE A 394 10.98 12.58 -18.53
N GLY A 395 11.22 13.68 -17.81
CA GLY A 395 10.17 14.50 -17.20
C GLY A 395 9.62 13.96 -15.88
N ARG A 396 10.22 12.92 -15.26
CA ARG A 396 9.76 12.31 -14.01
C ARG A 396 10.88 12.20 -12.95
N ILE A 397 10.54 12.54 -11.71
CA ILE A 397 11.33 12.25 -10.50
C ILE A 397 10.59 11.18 -9.72
N PHE A 398 11.19 10.00 -9.54
CA PHE A 398 10.60 8.92 -8.75
C PHE A 398 10.91 9.09 -7.25
N LYS A 399 9.93 8.73 -6.42
CA LYS A 399 9.88 8.92 -4.97
C LYS A 399 9.29 7.67 -4.32
N ILE A 400 9.95 7.12 -3.31
CA ILE A 400 9.44 5.98 -2.53
C ILE A 400 8.54 6.51 -1.40
N ILE A 401 7.45 5.80 -1.12
CA ILE A 401 6.48 6.09 -0.04
C ILE A 401 6.09 4.80 0.71
N ASP A 402 5.28 4.96 1.75
CA ASP A 402 4.72 3.89 2.60
C ASP A 402 5.73 3.10 3.43
N PHE A 403 6.17 3.72 4.51
CA PHE A 403 7.20 3.18 5.38
C PHE A 403 6.62 2.42 6.59
N GLY A 404 5.36 1.96 6.51
CA GLY A 404 4.67 1.26 7.60
C GLY A 404 5.34 -0.04 8.04
N ARG A 405 5.92 -0.80 7.08
CA ARG A 405 6.78 -1.98 7.33
C ARG A 405 8.28 -1.65 7.27
N GLY A 406 8.65 -0.37 7.19
CA GLY A 406 10.03 0.07 7.15
C GLY A 406 10.78 -0.25 8.44
N ILE A 407 11.99 -0.81 8.32
CA ILE A 407 12.91 -1.00 9.45
C ILE A 407 14.16 -0.14 9.22
N TYR A 408 14.43 0.76 10.16
CA TYR A 408 15.50 1.75 10.04
C TYR A 408 16.05 2.19 11.40
N ARG A 409 17.11 2.99 11.38
CA ARG A 409 17.86 3.42 12.56
C ARG A 409 18.07 4.92 12.54
N PHE A 410 17.80 5.56 13.67
CA PHE A 410 18.03 7.00 13.85
C PHE A 410 18.50 7.27 15.29
N GLN A 411 19.56 8.08 15.41
CA GLN A 411 20.32 8.28 16.64
C GLN A 411 20.82 6.93 17.23
N ASN A 412 20.29 6.50 18.38
CA ASN A 412 20.66 5.22 19.01
C ASN A 412 19.56 4.16 18.91
N GLU A 413 18.41 4.50 18.35
CA GLU A 413 17.22 3.65 18.30
C GLU A 413 17.10 2.92 16.96
N THR A 414 16.47 1.76 16.99
CA THR A 414 15.98 1.02 15.82
C THR A 414 14.46 1.10 15.80
N PHE A 415 13.92 1.61 14.71
CA PHE A 415 12.50 1.75 14.42
C PHE A 415 12.06 0.53 13.61
N CYS A 416 11.10 -0.22 14.15
CA CYS A 416 10.58 -1.46 13.58
C CYS A 416 9.12 -1.62 14.04
N SER A 417 8.19 -1.74 13.11
CA SER A 417 6.77 -1.64 13.40
C SER A 417 6.18 -2.85 14.12
N ASP A 418 5.03 -2.64 14.78
CA ASP A 418 4.23 -3.68 15.44
C ASP A 418 3.72 -4.75 14.46
N SER A 419 3.76 -4.48 13.15
CA SER A 419 3.61 -5.47 12.09
C SER A 419 4.48 -6.72 12.27
N PHE A 420 5.73 -6.55 12.70
CA PHE A 420 6.65 -7.69 12.91
C PHE A 420 6.45 -8.40 14.26
N ALA A 421 5.61 -7.85 15.14
CA ALA A 421 5.34 -8.40 16.46
C ALA A 421 4.54 -9.72 16.39
N PRO A 422 4.49 -10.52 17.47
CA PRO A 422 3.63 -11.70 17.55
C PRO A 422 2.15 -11.36 17.31
N GLY A 423 1.62 -11.83 16.18
CA GLY A 423 0.23 -11.57 15.77
C GLY A 423 0.01 -10.27 14.98
N GLY A 424 1.09 -9.65 14.47
CA GLY A 424 1.02 -8.69 13.37
C GLY A 424 1.03 -9.38 12.00
N ASP A 425 0.68 -8.61 10.97
CA ASP A 425 0.67 -8.96 9.54
C ASP A 425 2.05 -9.46 9.06
N ALA A 426 3.13 -8.76 9.42
CA ALA A 426 4.49 -9.15 9.03
C ALA A 426 5.13 -10.26 9.90
N HIS A 427 4.35 -10.99 10.71
CA HIS A 427 4.91 -11.87 11.73
C HIS A 427 5.73 -13.05 11.17
N GLY A 428 6.97 -13.18 11.65
CA GLY A 428 7.87 -14.28 11.33
C GLY A 428 8.63 -14.15 10.00
N GLN A 429 8.52 -13.00 9.32
CA GLN A 429 9.44 -12.59 8.25
C GLN A 429 10.87 -12.47 8.78
N TYR A 430 11.02 -11.78 9.92
CA TYR A 430 12.28 -11.62 10.65
C TYR A 430 12.23 -12.25 12.04
N ASN A 431 13.41 -12.43 12.64
CA ASN A 431 13.58 -12.80 14.04
C ASN A 431 14.81 -12.07 14.60
N CYS A 432 14.62 -10.79 14.85
CA CYS A 432 15.59 -9.83 15.38
C CYS A 432 14.92 -8.95 16.45
N GLU A 433 15.68 -8.08 17.12
CA GLU A 433 15.12 -7.06 18.00
C GLU A 433 14.20 -6.09 17.22
N PRO A 434 13.12 -5.57 17.83
CA PRO A 434 12.72 -5.74 19.23
C PRO A 434 11.96 -7.05 19.54
N TYR A 435 11.50 -7.80 18.53
CA TYR A 435 10.62 -8.96 18.69
C TYR A 435 11.34 -10.32 18.77
N PHE A 436 12.63 -10.33 19.13
CA PHE A 436 13.50 -11.51 19.03
C PHE A 436 13.04 -12.69 19.90
N ASN A 437 12.65 -13.78 19.25
CA ASN A 437 12.39 -15.05 19.90
C ASN A 437 13.65 -15.94 19.92
N LYS A 438 14.17 -16.16 21.14
CA LYS A 438 15.34 -16.99 21.42
C LYS A 438 15.18 -18.48 21.07
N SER A 439 13.96 -18.97 20.82
CA SER A 439 13.73 -20.35 20.40
C SER A 439 13.84 -20.57 18.89
N LYS A 440 13.91 -19.49 18.10
CA LYS A 440 14.01 -19.54 16.63
C LYS A 440 15.38 -19.03 16.17
N ALA A 441 15.81 -19.45 14.97
CA ALA A 441 17.03 -18.92 14.35
C ALA A 441 16.90 -17.40 14.11
N ARG A 442 17.99 -16.65 14.27
CA ARG A 442 18.01 -15.21 14.02
C ARG A 442 17.93 -14.94 12.52
N ILE A 443 17.05 -14.02 12.13
CA ILE A 443 16.86 -13.56 10.75
C ILE A 443 16.81 -12.04 10.84
N GLU A 444 17.79 -11.37 10.23
CA GLU A 444 17.90 -9.90 10.22
C GLU A 444 17.27 -9.33 8.94
N PRO A 445 16.80 -8.07 8.95
CA PRO A 445 16.50 -7.32 7.74
C PRO A 445 17.71 -7.25 6.82
N ASN A 446 17.48 -7.40 5.51
CA ASN A 446 18.54 -7.38 4.51
C ASN A 446 18.22 -6.36 3.40
N PHE A 447 19.25 -5.67 2.90
CA PHE A 447 19.10 -4.59 1.90
C PHE A 447 18.74 -5.07 0.48
N SER A 448 18.83 -6.38 0.23
CA SER A 448 18.45 -7.00 -1.05
C SER A 448 16.96 -7.28 -1.15
N PHE A 449 16.25 -7.30 0.00
CA PHE A 449 14.81 -7.52 0.09
C PHE A 449 14.04 -6.53 -0.80
N ASP A 450 14.34 -5.24 -0.69
CA ASP A 450 13.55 -4.17 -1.31
C ASP A 450 13.56 -4.26 -2.85
N LEU A 451 14.72 -4.55 -3.46
CA LEU A 451 14.80 -4.75 -4.91
C LEU A 451 14.20 -6.09 -5.35
N CYS A 452 14.25 -7.12 -4.51
CA CYS A 452 13.59 -8.39 -4.80
C CYS A 452 12.06 -8.23 -4.80
N ARG A 453 11.47 -7.59 -3.77
CA ARG A 453 10.02 -7.34 -3.71
C ARG A 453 9.56 -6.43 -4.84
N LEU A 454 10.34 -5.41 -5.21
CA LEU A 454 10.04 -4.56 -6.36
C LEU A 454 10.15 -5.33 -7.68
N GLY A 455 11.15 -6.21 -7.81
CA GLY A 455 11.26 -7.14 -8.93
C GLY A 455 10.03 -8.04 -9.04
N CYS A 456 9.50 -8.51 -7.91
CA CYS A 456 8.30 -9.33 -7.87
C CYS A 456 7.09 -8.59 -8.45
N SER A 457 6.78 -7.37 -7.99
CA SER A 457 5.65 -6.59 -8.53
C SER A 457 5.89 -6.04 -9.94
N LEU A 458 7.13 -6.05 -10.43
CA LEU A 458 7.48 -5.67 -11.80
C LEU A 458 7.41 -6.83 -12.78
N TYR A 459 7.26 -8.07 -12.32
CA TYR A 459 7.46 -9.25 -13.16
C TYR A 459 6.41 -9.33 -14.27
N ASP A 460 5.14 -9.19 -13.91
CA ASP A 460 4.01 -9.42 -14.82
C ASP A 460 3.86 -8.29 -15.85
N PHE A 461 4.19 -7.05 -15.48
CA PHE A 461 4.31 -5.91 -16.41
C PHE A 461 5.44 -6.05 -17.45
N VAL A 462 6.34 -7.01 -17.26
CA VAL A 462 7.61 -7.12 -17.99
C VAL A 462 7.74 -8.47 -18.72
N PHE A 463 6.88 -9.43 -18.40
CA PHE A 463 6.81 -10.77 -18.98
C PHE A 463 5.35 -11.18 -19.25
N ASP A 464 4.89 -10.97 -20.49
CA ASP A 464 3.54 -11.34 -20.97
C ASP A 464 3.25 -12.87 -21.00
N GLN A 465 4.09 -13.72 -20.39
CA GLN A 465 4.04 -15.19 -20.49
C GLN A 465 4.50 -15.85 -19.19
N ASP A 466 3.79 -16.91 -18.77
CA ASP A 466 4.10 -17.75 -17.59
C ASP A 466 5.54 -18.28 -17.58
N VAL A 467 6.14 -18.43 -18.77
CA VAL A 467 7.53 -18.82 -18.96
C VAL A 467 8.31 -17.63 -19.51
N PRO A 468 9.30 -17.08 -18.77
CA PRO A 468 10.08 -15.96 -19.26
C PRO A 468 10.89 -16.37 -20.51
N PRO A 469 11.02 -15.50 -21.52
CA PRO A 469 11.74 -15.81 -22.75
C PRO A 469 13.21 -16.11 -22.45
N ALA A 470 13.88 -16.85 -23.33
CA ALA A 470 15.29 -17.18 -23.16
C ALA A 470 16.13 -15.90 -22.96
N GLU A 471 17.07 -15.89 -22.00
CA GLU A 471 17.83 -14.70 -21.57
C GLU A 471 18.48 -13.91 -22.73
N LYS A 472 18.86 -14.59 -23.81
CA LYS A 472 19.40 -14.01 -25.05
C LYS A 472 18.42 -13.07 -25.79
N ASP A 473 17.11 -13.27 -25.61
CA ASP A 473 16.02 -12.57 -26.29
C ASP A 473 15.38 -11.50 -25.39
N MET A 474 15.71 -11.49 -24.09
CA MET A 474 15.28 -10.47 -23.12
C MET A 474 15.93 -9.11 -23.38
N THR A 475 15.16 -8.04 -23.18
CA THR A 475 15.66 -6.67 -23.03
C THR A 475 16.49 -6.51 -21.74
N GLU A 476 17.28 -5.43 -21.62
CA GLU A 476 18.09 -5.19 -20.41
C GLU A 476 17.26 -4.86 -19.13
N PRO A 477 16.09 -4.18 -19.23
CA PRO A 477 15.12 -4.13 -18.13
C PRO A 477 14.59 -5.51 -17.72
N GLN A 478 14.17 -6.35 -18.68
CA GLN A 478 13.70 -7.72 -18.42
C GLN A 478 14.75 -8.54 -17.67
N LYS A 479 16.00 -8.53 -18.13
CA LYS A 479 17.13 -9.19 -17.42
C LYS A 479 17.36 -8.66 -16.01
N THR A 480 16.98 -7.41 -15.73
CA THR A 480 17.12 -6.79 -14.42
C THR A 480 16.01 -7.21 -13.47
N VAL A 481 14.75 -7.18 -13.91
CA VAL A 481 13.60 -7.68 -13.14
C VAL A 481 13.74 -9.18 -12.88
N HIS A 482 14.01 -9.97 -13.93
CA HIS A 482 14.25 -11.41 -13.81
C HIS A 482 15.37 -11.71 -12.79
N ARG A 483 16.50 -10.98 -12.84
CA ARG A 483 17.58 -11.14 -11.86
C ARG A 483 17.12 -10.88 -10.43
N TRP A 484 16.36 -9.80 -10.18
CA TRP A 484 15.86 -9.47 -8.84
C TRP A 484 14.92 -10.53 -8.28
N CYS A 485 14.17 -11.25 -9.14
CA CYS A 485 13.32 -12.37 -8.75
C CYS A 485 14.07 -13.69 -8.50
N HIS A 486 15.41 -13.71 -8.41
CA HIS A 486 16.17 -14.95 -8.11
C HIS A 486 16.74 -14.98 -6.69
N ASP A 487 16.73 -16.15 -6.07
CA ASP A 487 17.37 -16.41 -4.78
C ASP A 487 18.89 -16.62 -4.87
N ASP A 488 19.55 -16.74 -3.73
CA ASP A 488 21.00 -16.95 -3.60
C ASP A 488 21.47 -18.29 -4.20
N TYR A 489 20.54 -19.21 -4.51
CA TYR A 489 20.79 -20.49 -5.19
C TYR A 489 20.50 -20.42 -6.70
N GLY A 490 20.05 -19.27 -7.21
CA GLY A 490 19.67 -19.08 -8.60
C GLY A 490 18.32 -19.72 -8.97
N LYS A 491 17.39 -19.87 -8.02
CA LYS A 491 15.99 -20.25 -8.29
C LYS A 491 15.11 -19.01 -8.37
N ASN A 492 14.20 -18.93 -9.33
CA ASN A 492 13.17 -17.89 -9.38
C ASN A 492 12.28 -18.01 -8.11
N ILE A 493 12.08 -16.91 -7.38
CA ILE A 493 11.36 -16.84 -6.10
C ILE A 493 9.83 -16.88 -6.28
N LEU A 494 9.33 -16.38 -7.41
CA LEU A 494 7.90 -16.33 -7.74
C LEU A 494 7.40 -17.69 -8.22
N TYR A 495 8.06 -18.26 -9.24
CA TYR A 495 7.51 -19.41 -9.98
C TYR A 495 8.41 -20.66 -9.90
N LYS A 496 7.76 -21.82 -9.98
CA LYS A 496 8.37 -23.13 -10.23
C LYS A 496 8.69 -23.30 -11.72
N ARG A 497 9.42 -24.37 -12.06
CA ARG A 497 9.64 -24.73 -13.48
C ARG A 497 8.36 -25.15 -14.20
N SER A 498 7.33 -25.53 -13.44
CA SER A 498 5.99 -25.88 -13.92
C SER A 498 5.08 -24.68 -14.19
N GLY A 499 5.55 -23.44 -14.00
CA GLY A 499 4.72 -22.22 -14.07
C GLY A 499 3.93 -21.95 -12.78
N GLU A 500 3.68 -22.96 -11.94
CA GLU A 500 3.02 -22.76 -10.64
C GLU A 500 3.75 -21.76 -9.74
N GLU A 501 2.99 -20.97 -8.98
CA GLU A 501 3.53 -20.13 -7.91
C GLU A 501 4.28 -20.98 -6.87
N ARG A 502 5.44 -20.49 -6.45
CA ARG A 502 6.37 -21.17 -5.52
C ARG A 502 6.02 -20.90 -4.06
N TYR A 503 5.66 -19.66 -3.73
CA TYR A 503 5.50 -19.19 -2.36
C TYR A 503 4.26 -18.30 -2.20
N PRO A 504 3.04 -18.89 -2.22
CA PRO A 504 1.79 -18.14 -2.10
C PRO A 504 1.72 -17.26 -0.86
N ASN A 505 1.05 -16.12 -1.01
CA ASN A 505 0.70 -15.18 0.05
C ASN A 505 1.94 -14.67 0.82
N PHE A 506 1.79 -14.38 2.11
CA PHE A 506 2.88 -13.93 2.99
C PHE A 506 4.05 -14.94 3.15
N LYS A 507 4.00 -16.12 2.54
CA LYS A 507 5.14 -17.03 2.43
C LYS A 507 6.25 -16.43 1.57
N LEU A 508 5.93 -15.68 0.51
CA LEU A 508 6.90 -15.01 -0.35
C LEU A 508 7.86 -14.11 0.45
N TYR A 509 7.29 -13.20 1.25
CA TYR A 509 8.02 -12.29 2.15
C TYR A 509 8.96 -13.05 3.10
N LYS A 510 8.48 -14.15 3.68
CA LYS A 510 9.27 -15.03 4.57
C LYS A 510 10.40 -15.77 3.85
N MET A 511 10.33 -15.94 2.53
CA MET A 511 11.39 -16.59 1.75
C MET A 511 12.40 -15.58 1.22
N ILE A 512 11.96 -14.44 0.69
CA ILE A 512 12.84 -13.33 0.29
C ILE A 512 13.77 -12.94 1.44
N SER A 513 13.25 -12.80 2.67
CA SER A 513 14.05 -12.46 3.85
C SER A 513 15.09 -13.51 4.26
N ARG A 514 14.98 -14.76 3.77
CA ARG A 514 15.83 -15.91 4.16
C ARG A 514 16.76 -16.40 3.06
N THR A 515 16.41 -16.17 1.79
CA THR A 515 17.14 -16.74 0.64
C THR A 515 17.60 -15.70 -0.39
N VAL A 516 17.36 -14.40 -0.16
CA VAL A 516 17.76 -13.34 -1.10
C VAL A 516 18.65 -12.32 -0.39
N HIS A 517 19.96 -12.39 -0.63
CA HIS A 517 20.95 -11.49 -0.03
C HIS A 517 21.87 -10.82 -1.06
N ASN A 518 21.87 -11.23 -2.32
CA ASN A 518 22.82 -10.73 -3.33
C ASN A 518 22.38 -9.45 -4.08
N HIS A 519 21.08 -9.13 -4.12
CA HIS A 519 20.53 -7.98 -4.87
C HIS A 519 20.68 -6.62 -4.17
N LEU A 520 21.85 -6.34 -3.61
CA LEU A 520 22.14 -5.06 -2.97
C LEU A 520 22.01 -3.91 -4.00
N PRO A 521 21.39 -2.76 -3.65
CA PRO A 521 21.27 -1.62 -4.54
C PRO A 521 22.60 -1.10 -5.08
N GLU A 522 23.66 -1.05 -4.27
CA GLU A 522 24.99 -0.63 -4.71
C GLU A 522 25.60 -1.59 -5.75
N ASN A 523 25.34 -2.90 -5.63
CA ASN A 523 25.82 -3.91 -6.58
C ASN A 523 25.15 -3.76 -7.95
N GLN A 524 23.92 -3.23 -8.01
CA GLN A 524 23.24 -3.02 -9.29
C GLN A 524 24.00 -2.05 -10.20
N LEU A 525 24.71 -1.08 -9.62
CA LEU A 525 25.51 -0.09 -10.36
C LEU A 525 26.73 -0.68 -11.07
N GLU A 526 27.07 -1.95 -10.84
CA GLU A 526 28.15 -2.66 -11.53
C GLU A 526 27.70 -3.32 -12.84
N TYR A 527 26.39 -3.51 -13.06
CA TYR A 527 25.88 -4.18 -14.25
C TYR A 527 25.99 -3.29 -15.51
N PRO A 528 26.23 -3.88 -16.71
CA PRO A 528 26.39 -3.12 -17.95
C PRO A 528 25.21 -2.20 -18.27
N PHE A 529 23.97 -2.62 -17.95
CA PHE A 529 22.77 -1.82 -18.15
C PHE A 529 22.84 -0.43 -17.48
N PHE A 530 23.33 -0.35 -16.24
CA PHE A 530 23.43 0.92 -15.52
C PHE A 530 24.68 1.73 -15.88
N SER A 531 25.65 1.12 -16.56
CA SER A 531 26.83 1.83 -17.07
C SER A 531 26.48 2.86 -18.16
N GLN A 532 25.29 2.77 -18.78
CA GLN A 532 24.82 3.77 -19.76
C GLN A 532 24.64 5.18 -19.15
N PHE A 533 24.42 5.27 -17.85
CA PHE A 533 24.23 6.53 -17.13
C PHE A 533 25.55 7.16 -16.66
N LEU A 534 26.69 6.46 -16.80
CA LEU A 534 27.99 7.01 -16.42
C LEU A 534 28.41 8.16 -17.35
N SER A 535 28.79 9.29 -16.76
CA SER A 535 29.25 10.46 -17.50
C SER A 535 30.75 10.71 -17.30
N ASN A 536 31.44 10.96 -18.41
CA ASN A 536 32.83 11.43 -18.41
C ASN A 536 32.96 12.95 -18.30
N THR A 537 31.86 13.69 -18.13
CA THR A 537 31.90 15.14 -17.90
C THR A 537 32.28 15.46 -16.45
N GLU A 538 32.87 16.64 -16.23
CA GLU A 538 33.07 17.20 -14.89
C GLU A 538 31.77 17.13 -14.07
N ILE A 539 31.88 16.75 -12.79
CA ILE A 539 30.75 16.59 -11.88
C ILE A 539 30.18 17.98 -11.54
N PRO A 540 28.90 18.27 -11.84
CA PRO A 540 28.26 19.51 -11.46
C PRO A 540 28.28 19.75 -9.94
N LYS A 541 28.29 21.02 -9.51
CA LYS A 541 28.31 21.37 -8.07
C LYS A 541 26.98 21.13 -7.36
N ASP A 542 25.91 21.05 -8.14
CA ASP A 542 24.52 20.73 -7.78
C ASP A 542 24.22 19.23 -7.92
N SER A 543 25.25 18.38 -8.06
CA SER A 543 25.09 16.93 -8.00
C SER A 543 24.75 16.46 -6.59
N ILE A 544 23.99 15.38 -6.50
CA ILE A 544 23.73 14.67 -5.24
C ILE A 544 24.98 13.85 -4.91
N PHE A 545 25.83 14.36 -4.00
CA PHE A 545 27.04 13.69 -3.55
C PHE A 545 26.73 12.66 -2.46
N ILE A 546 26.36 11.45 -2.86
CA ILE A 546 25.89 10.40 -1.95
C ILE A 546 26.96 10.05 -0.91
N GLY A 547 28.25 10.03 -1.28
CA GLY A 547 29.35 9.79 -0.35
C GLY A 547 29.50 10.83 0.79
N ASN A 548 28.88 12.01 0.66
CA ASN A 548 28.89 13.05 1.70
C ASN A 548 27.69 12.96 2.67
N ILE A 549 26.71 12.10 2.40
CA ILE A 549 25.52 11.94 3.25
C ILE A 549 25.93 11.31 4.59
N PRO A 550 25.71 11.99 5.73
CA PRO A 550 26.12 11.49 7.02
C PRO A 550 25.22 10.33 7.47
N LYS A 551 25.79 9.38 8.20
CA LYS A 551 25.01 8.40 8.96
C LYS A 551 24.31 9.11 10.12
N TYR A 552 23.01 8.90 10.25
CA TYR A 552 22.20 9.46 11.34
C TYR A 552 22.01 8.49 12.51
N TYR A 553 22.49 7.26 12.38
CA TYR A 553 22.52 6.24 13.42
C TYR A 553 23.93 6.02 13.96
N SER A 554 24.03 5.58 15.22
CA SER A 554 25.28 5.08 15.80
C SER A 554 25.60 3.67 15.28
N SER A 555 26.87 3.41 15.01
CA SER A 555 27.35 2.03 14.85
C SER A 555 27.19 1.31 16.19
N GLN A 556 26.46 0.19 16.20
CA GLN A 556 26.36 -0.71 17.34
C GLN A 556 27.64 -1.54 17.51
#